data_AF-A0A419T0J6-F1
#
_entry.id   AF-A0A419T0J6-F1
#
_cell.length_a   1.000
_cell.length_b   1.000
_cell.length_c   1.000
_cell.angle_alpha   90.00
_cell.angle_beta   90.00
_cell.angle_gamma   90.00
#
_symmetry.space_group_name_H-M   'P 1'
#
loop_
_entity.id
_entity.type
_entity.pdbx_description
1 polymer ?
#
loop_
_entity_poly.entity_id
_entity_poly.type
_entity_poly.pdbx_seq_one_letter_code
_entity_poly.pdbx_strand_id
1 'polypeptide(L)'
;MNRKSHSGVFLMEMIGVVFFFLLCAGICTRIFVKADLMSREAADLNRAVLIAQSSGEVYKERGNEGLKEIFSLQEGDAKADSYLMKFDRNGDAITSGQAVFVAEADFQEKDEMILAIKKGEKVLYSLTVKRHENGG
;
A
#
# COMPACT_ATOMS: atom_id res chain seq x y z
N MET A 1 -71.71 -9.47 -13.85
CA MET A 1 -70.51 -10.11 -13.26
C MET A 1 -69.35 -9.13 -13.29
N ASN A 2 -69.05 -8.45 -12.18
CA ASN A 2 -67.93 -7.50 -12.12
C ASN A 2 -66.76 -8.19 -11.41
N ARG A 3 -65.83 -8.77 -12.20
CA ARG A 3 -64.61 -9.41 -11.66
C ARG A 3 -63.71 -8.30 -11.12
N LYS A 4 -63.72 -8.09 -9.80
CA LYS A 4 -62.73 -7.24 -9.12
C LYS A 4 -61.34 -7.81 -9.42
N SER A 5 -60.50 -7.00 -10.06
CA SER A 5 -59.20 -7.35 -10.61
C SER A 5 -58.18 -7.69 -9.51
N HIS A 6 -58.12 -8.96 -9.13
CA HIS A 6 -57.13 -9.53 -8.19
C HIS A 6 -55.68 -9.50 -8.73
N SER A 7 -55.49 -9.14 -10.00
CA SER A 7 -54.20 -9.10 -10.71
C SER A 7 -53.31 -7.91 -10.29
N GLY A 8 -53.91 -6.76 -9.92
CA GLY A 8 -53.14 -5.56 -9.58
C GLY A 8 -52.36 -5.67 -8.26
N VAL A 9 -52.93 -6.37 -7.27
CA VAL A 9 -52.29 -6.56 -5.95
C VAL A 9 -51.09 -7.50 -6.04
N PHE A 10 -51.21 -8.58 -6.81
CA PHE A 10 -50.10 -9.51 -7.05
C PHE A 10 -48.95 -8.85 -7.83
N LEU A 11 -49.28 -8.02 -8.82
CA LEU A 11 -48.28 -7.30 -9.62
C LEU A 11 -47.56 -6.25 -8.76
N MET A 12 -48.29 -5.54 -7.87
CA MET A 12 -47.71 -4.58 -6.94
C MET A 12 -46.70 -5.23 -5.97
N GLU A 13 -47.01 -6.43 -5.48
CA GLU A 13 -46.14 -7.18 -4.57
C GLU A 13 -44.84 -7.63 -5.27
N MET A 14 -44.94 -8.15 -6.50
CA MET A 14 -43.76 -8.51 -7.29
C MET A 14 -42.87 -7.32 -7.64
N ILE A 15 -43.45 -6.15 -7.94
CA ILE A 15 -42.67 -4.92 -8.15
C ILE A 15 -41.91 -4.53 -6.89
N GLY A 16 -42.54 -4.67 -5.71
CA GLY A 16 -41.88 -4.44 -4.43
C GLY A 16 -40.65 -5.33 -4.24
N VAL A 17 -40.79 -6.64 -4.44
CA VAL A 17 -39.67 -7.60 -4.32
C VAL A 17 -38.53 -7.26 -5.28
N VAL A 18 -38.84 -6.97 -6.54
CA VAL A 18 -37.82 -6.58 -7.53
C VAL A 18 -37.15 -5.27 -7.14
N PHE A 19 -37.90 -4.29 -6.63
CA PHE A 19 -37.34 -3.02 -6.17
C PHE A 19 -36.35 -3.22 -5.01
N PHE A 20 -36.71 -4.00 -3.99
CA PHE A 20 -35.79 -4.32 -2.90
C PHE A 20 -34.56 -5.10 -3.38
N PHE A 21 -34.75 -6.04 -4.31
CA PHE A 21 -33.64 -6.77 -4.91
C PHE A 21 -32.68 -5.85 -5.66
N LEU A 22 -33.20 -4.90 -6.44
CA LEU A 22 -32.40 -3.89 -7.15
C LEU A 22 -31.67 -2.95 -6.19
N LEU A 23 -32.31 -2.52 -5.10
CA LEU A 23 -31.67 -1.71 -4.07
C LEU A 23 -30.51 -2.47 -3.41
N CYS A 24 -30.73 -3.72 -3.02
CA CYS A 24 -29.70 -4.58 -2.45
C CYS A 24 -28.56 -4.79 -3.45
N ALA A 25 -28.85 -5.08 -4.72
CA ALA A 25 -27.84 -5.24 -5.75
C ALA A 25 -26.95 -4.00 -5.87
N GLY A 26 -27.54 -2.80 -5.92
CA GLY A 26 -26.79 -1.55 -5.97
C GLY A 26 -25.90 -1.31 -4.75
N ILE A 27 -26.41 -1.58 -3.54
CA ILE A 27 -25.64 -1.44 -2.30
C ILE A 27 -24.48 -2.45 -2.27
N CYS A 28 -24.75 -3.71 -2.61
CA CYS A 28 -23.74 -4.77 -2.64
C CYS A 28 -22.61 -4.45 -3.63
N THR A 29 -22.92 -3.96 -4.84
CA THR A 29 -21.88 -3.54 -5.79
C THR A 29 -21.03 -2.39 -5.25
N ARG A 30 -21.65 -1.40 -4.59
CA ARG A 30 -20.89 -0.29 -3.97
C ARG A 30 -19.97 -0.76 -2.87
N ILE A 31 -20.45 -1.65 -1.99
CA ILE A 31 -19.63 -2.22 -0.92
C ILE A 31 -18.49 -3.04 -1.52
N PHE A 32 -18.75 -3.84 -2.55
CA PHE A 32 -17.74 -4.65 -3.22
C PHE A 32 -16.62 -3.79 -3.83
N VAL A 33 -16.96 -2.74 -4.57
CA VAL A 33 -15.95 -1.83 -5.16
C VAL A 33 -15.12 -1.15 -4.07
N LYS A 34 -15.75 -0.72 -2.97
CA LYS A 34 -15.03 -0.16 -1.83
C LYS A 34 -14.10 -1.18 -1.17
N ALA A 35 -14.54 -2.41 -1.00
CA ALA A 35 -13.74 -3.48 -0.43
C ALA A 35 -12.54 -3.83 -1.32
N ASP A 36 -12.72 -3.87 -2.64
CA ASP A 36 -11.62 -4.10 -3.59
C ASP A 36 -10.57 -2.98 -3.53
N LEU A 37 -11.01 -1.71 -3.49
CA LEU A 37 -10.10 -0.58 -3.33
C LEU A 37 -9.33 -0.67 -2.00
N MET A 38 -10.03 -0.93 -0.89
CA MET A 38 -9.41 -1.07 0.43
C MET A 38 -8.44 -2.25 0.47
N SER A 39 -8.76 -3.36 -0.19
CA SER A 39 -7.86 -4.52 -0.29
C SER A 39 -6.57 -4.19 -1.06
N ARG A 40 -6.66 -3.37 -2.11
CA ARG A 40 -5.47 -2.92 -2.87
C ARG A 40 -4.61 -1.98 -2.04
N GLU A 41 -5.21 -1.03 -1.32
CA GLU A 41 -4.48 -0.14 -0.43
C GLU A 41 -3.81 -0.90 0.71
N ALA A 42 -4.48 -1.90 1.29
CA ALA A 42 -3.90 -2.77 2.31
C ALA A 42 -2.73 -3.59 1.75
N ALA A 43 -2.84 -4.11 0.52
CA ALA A 43 -1.75 -4.82 -0.14
C ALA A 43 -0.54 -3.90 -0.38
N ASP A 44 -0.77 -2.66 -0.86
CA ASP A 44 0.28 -1.65 -1.05
C ASP A 44 0.96 -1.28 0.28
N LEU A 45 0.18 -1.09 1.34
CA LEU A 45 0.70 -0.80 2.68
C LEU A 45 1.53 -1.97 3.20
N ASN A 46 1.05 -3.20 3.07
CA ASN A 46 1.78 -4.39 3.51
C ASN A 46 3.12 -4.52 2.77
N ARG A 47 3.14 -4.24 1.46
CA ARG A 47 4.39 -4.21 0.68
C ARG A 47 5.34 -3.12 1.19
N ALA A 48 4.82 -1.93 1.46
CA ALA A 48 5.62 -0.83 1.99
C ALA A 48 6.25 -1.16 3.37
N VAL A 49 5.50 -1.83 4.25
CA VAL A 49 6.00 -2.31 5.54
C VAL A 49 7.12 -3.33 5.35
N LEU A 50 6.92 -4.32 4.46
CA LEU A 50 7.93 -5.36 4.20
C LEU A 50 9.22 -4.77 3.62
N ILE A 51 9.13 -3.81 2.69
CA ILE A 51 10.29 -3.10 2.16
C ILE A 51 11.00 -2.32 3.28
N ALA A 52 10.25 -1.61 4.11
CA ALA A 52 10.81 -0.85 5.23
C ALA A 52 11.58 -1.74 6.20
N GLN A 53 10.99 -2.88 6.56
CA GLN A 53 11.57 -3.84 7.48
C GLN A 53 12.80 -4.50 6.90
N SER A 54 12.75 -5.00 5.65
CA SER A 54 13.90 -5.66 5.02
C SER A 54 15.08 -4.70 4.83
N SER A 55 14.81 -3.46 4.38
CA SER A 55 15.86 -2.43 4.30
C SER A 55 16.38 -2.05 5.69
N GLY A 56 15.50 -1.92 6.68
CA GLY A 56 15.90 -1.62 8.05
C GLY A 56 16.78 -2.71 8.69
N GLU A 57 16.46 -3.98 8.44
CA GLU A 57 17.24 -5.13 8.91
C GLU A 57 18.64 -5.14 8.27
N VAL A 58 18.72 -4.95 6.95
CA VAL A 58 20.01 -4.85 6.24
C VAL A 58 20.86 -3.70 6.77
N TYR A 59 20.25 -2.55 7.05
CA TYR A 59 20.96 -1.41 7.66
C TYR A 59 21.48 -1.75 9.06
N LYS A 60 20.69 -2.43 9.90
CA LYS A 60 21.14 -2.82 11.23
C LYS A 60 22.32 -3.79 11.18
N GLU A 61 22.27 -4.78 10.29
CA GLU A 61 23.31 -5.81 10.17
C GLU A 61 24.58 -5.29 9.51
N ARG A 62 24.45 -4.62 8.35
CA ARG A 62 25.57 -4.30 7.45
C ARG A 62 25.78 -2.81 7.21
N GLY A 63 24.95 -1.94 7.80
CA GLY A 63 25.01 -0.50 7.59
C GLY A 63 24.70 -0.09 6.15
N ASN A 64 25.25 1.05 5.75
CA ASN A 64 25.01 1.66 4.43
C ASN A 64 25.56 0.82 3.27
N GLU A 65 26.64 0.08 3.50
CA GLU A 65 27.24 -0.78 2.48
C GLU A 65 26.31 -1.92 2.08
N GLY A 66 25.67 -2.58 3.05
CA GLY A 66 24.69 -3.64 2.76
C GLY A 66 23.47 -3.14 2.00
N LEU A 67 22.99 -1.93 2.30
CA LEU A 67 21.91 -1.31 1.54
C LEU A 67 22.32 -1.05 0.09
N LYS A 68 23.57 -0.61 -0.14
CA LYS A 68 24.10 -0.37 -1.48
C LYS A 68 24.23 -1.65 -2.29
N GLU A 69 24.68 -2.73 -1.68
CA GLU A 69 24.85 -4.04 -2.34
C GLU A 69 23.51 -4.72 -2.67
N ILE A 70 22.56 -4.71 -1.72
CA ILE A 70 21.33 -5.51 -1.82
C ILE A 70 20.21 -4.73 -2.54
N PHE A 71 20.12 -3.42 -2.31
CA PHE A 71 19.00 -2.60 -2.77
C PHE A 71 19.42 -1.48 -3.73
N SER A 72 20.66 -1.51 -4.23
CA SER A 72 21.19 -0.52 -5.17
C SER A 72 20.99 0.92 -4.68
N LEU A 73 21.33 1.20 -3.42
CA LEU A 73 21.21 2.52 -2.79
C LEU A 73 21.81 3.64 -3.67
N GLN A 74 20.99 4.61 -4.07
CA GLN A 74 21.38 5.79 -4.86
C GLN A 74 21.35 7.04 -3.99
N GLU A 75 22.22 8.00 -4.24
CA GLU A 75 22.13 9.33 -3.61
C GLU A 75 20.89 10.07 -4.13
N GLY A 76 20.16 10.72 -3.23
CA GLY A 76 18.99 11.53 -3.55
C GLY A 76 19.36 13.01 -3.72
N ASP A 77 18.67 13.70 -4.62
CA ASP A 77 18.94 15.10 -4.95
C ASP A 77 18.49 16.11 -3.87
N ALA A 78 17.75 15.69 -2.84
CA ALA A 78 17.00 16.59 -1.97
C ALA A 78 17.76 17.14 -0.75
N LYS A 79 18.74 16.39 -0.21
CA LYS A 79 19.54 16.73 0.98
C LYS A 79 20.87 15.99 0.97
N ALA A 80 21.90 16.58 1.58
CA ALA A 80 23.07 15.82 2.02
C ALA A 80 22.59 14.71 2.97
N ASP A 81 23.02 13.46 2.71
CA ASP A 81 22.63 12.22 3.41
C ASP A 81 21.21 11.68 3.15
N SER A 82 20.52 12.15 2.11
CA SER A 82 19.33 11.48 1.59
C SER A 82 19.72 10.45 0.54
N TYR A 83 19.23 9.22 0.69
CA TYR A 83 19.41 8.15 -0.28
C TYR A 83 18.06 7.59 -0.72
N LEU A 84 18.01 6.98 -1.89
CA LEU A 84 16.81 6.38 -2.45
C LEU A 84 17.07 4.98 -2.99
N MET A 85 16.08 4.11 -2.83
CA MET A 85 16.02 2.76 -3.36
C MET A 85 14.73 2.61 -4.15
N LYS A 86 14.80 1.96 -5.31
CA LYS A 86 13.66 1.79 -6.23
C LYS A 86 13.23 0.33 -6.23
N PHE A 87 11.93 0.10 -6.12
CA PHE A 87 11.33 -1.22 -6.08
C PHE A 87 10.21 -1.35 -7.11
N ASP A 88 10.05 -2.57 -7.63
CA ASP A 88 8.96 -2.94 -8.52
C ASP A 88 7.63 -3.15 -7.76
N ARG A 89 6.58 -3.62 -8.43
CA ARG A 89 5.27 -3.89 -7.79
C ARG A 89 5.32 -5.02 -6.75
N ASN A 90 6.28 -5.94 -6.86
CA ASN A 90 6.41 -7.10 -5.99
C ASN A 90 7.20 -6.77 -4.72
N GLY A 91 7.98 -5.68 -4.75
CA GLY A 91 8.88 -5.25 -3.68
C GLY A 91 10.33 -5.67 -3.91
N ASP A 92 10.67 -6.07 -5.15
CA ASP A 92 12.03 -6.43 -5.54
C ASP A 92 12.80 -5.17 -5.97
N ALA A 93 14.07 -5.08 -5.57
CA ALA A 93 14.91 -3.94 -5.92
C ALA A 93 15.20 -3.91 -7.43
N ILE A 94 15.11 -2.72 -8.01
CA ILE A 94 15.38 -2.51 -9.43
C ILE A 94 16.36 -1.37 -9.64
N THR A 95 17.31 -1.57 -10.55
CA THR A 95 18.31 -0.56 -10.93
C THR A 95 17.90 0.20 -12.20
N SER A 96 17.14 -0.45 -13.08
CA SER A 96 16.65 0.11 -14.35
C SER A 96 15.27 -0.47 -14.66
N GLY A 97 14.28 0.39 -14.89
CA GLY A 97 12.88 -0.02 -15.11
C GLY A 97 11.87 0.94 -14.48
N GLN A 98 10.59 0.57 -14.54
CA GLN A 98 9.51 1.36 -13.96
C GLN A 98 9.40 1.08 -12.45
N ALA A 99 9.86 2.02 -11.63
CA ALA A 99 9.71 1.96 -10.18
C ALA A 99 8.24 2.21 -9.78
N VAL A 100 7.73 1.34 -8.91
CA VAL A 100 6.38 1.47 -8.33
C VAL A 100 6.47 1.99 -6.91
N PHE A 101 7.42 1.49 -6.13
CA PHE A 101 7.71 1.99 -4.78
C PHE A 101 9.10 2.60 -4.75
N VAL A 102 9.24 3.67 -3.98
CA VAL A 102 10.51 4.36 -3.73
C VAL A 102 10.68 4.44 -2.23
N ALA A 103 11.78 3.89 -1.71
CA ALA A 103 12.16 4.07 -0.32
C ALA A 103 13.20 5.18 -0.24
N GLU A 104 12.90 6.22 0.51
CA GLU A 104 13.84 7.28 0.86
C GLU A 104 14.42 6.98 2.23
N ALA A 105 15.75 6.91 2.32
CA ALA A 105 16.50 6.77 3.55
C ALA A 105 17.12 8.13 3.89
N ASP A 106 16.73 8.70 5.02
CA ASP A 106 17.32 9.91 5.59
C ASP A 106 18.17 9.50 6.80
N PHE A 107 19.50 9.63 6.69
CA PHE A 107 20.42 9.30 7.77
C PHE A 107 20.59 10.51 8.68
N GLN A 108 20.32 10.33 9.98
CA GLN A 108 20.46 11.37 11.00
C GLN A 108 21.68 11.13 11.89
N GLU A 109 22.04 12.15 12.68
CA GLU A 109 23.13 12.06 13.66
C GLU A 109 22.81 10.98 14.72
N LYS A 110 23.78 10.09 15.00
CA LYS A 110 23.74 8.95 15.96
C LYS A 110 23.18 7.61 15.44
N ASP A 111 23.55 7.19 14.23
CA ASP A 111 23.20 5.85 13.69
C ASP A 111 21.67 5.57 13.63
N GLU A 112 20.91 6.64 13.42
CA GLU A 112 19.47 6.60 13.23
C GLU A 112 19.14 6.88 11.76
N MET A 113 18.38 5.98 11.15
CA MET A 113 17.91 6.09 9.77
C MET A 113 16.39 6.16 9.76
N ILE A 114 15.84 7.15 9.07
CA ILE A 114 14.40 7.23 8.79
C ILE A 114 14.17 6.73 7.37
N LEU A 115 13.46 5.61 7.24
CA LEU A 115 12.98 5.08 5.96
C LEU A 115 11.55 5.56 5.72
N ALA A 116 11.29 6.14 4.56
CA ALA A 116 9.96 6.52 4.09
C ALA A 116 9.66 5.86 2.74
N ILE A 117 8.62 5.03 2.70
CA ILE A 117 8.25 4.28 1.51
C ILE A 117 7.09 4.98 0.84
N LYS A 118 7.32 5.43 -0.39
CA LYS A 118 6.39 6.18 -1.21
C LYS A 118 5.92 5.35 -2.40
N LYS A 119 4.68 5.58 -2.80
CA LYS A 119 4.11 5.13 -4.08
C LYS A 119 3.54 6.35 -4.79
N GLY A 120 4.20 6.82 -5.83
CA GLY A 120 3.95 8.14 -6.40
C GLY A 120 4.28 9.25 -5.37
N GLU A 121 3.33 10.16 -5.13
CA GLU A 121 3.51 11.26 -4.15
C GLU A 121 3.07 10.89 -2.72
N LYS A 122 2.42 9.74 -2.53
CA LYS A 122 1.88 9.32 -1.23
C LYS A 122 2.93 8.52 -0.46
N VAL A 123 3.27 8.97 0.75
CA VAL A 123 3.98 8.16 1.74
C VAL A 123 3.01 7.10 2.27
N LEU A 124 3.34 5.83 2.06
CA LEU A 124 2.52 4.71 2.52
C LEU A 124 2.92 4.29 3.94
N TYR A 125 4.21 4.28 4.24
CA TYR A 125 4.74 3.87 5.52
C TYR A 125 6.07 4.55 5.82
N SER A 126 6.39 4.73 7.09
CA SER A 126 7.71 5.17 7.53
C SER A 126 8.17 4.37 8.74
N LEU A 127 9.46 4.06 8.76
CA LEU A 127 10.12 3.30 9.81
C LEU A 127 11.38 4.03 10.25
N THR A 128 11.52 4.26 11.54
CA THR A 128 12.75 4.75 12.14
C THR A 128 13.56 3.57 12.66
N VAL A 129 14.80 3.46 12.22
CA VAL A 129 15.71 2.36 12.51
C VAL A 129 16.93 2.90 13.24
N LYS A 130 17.16 2.44 14.46
CA LYS A 130 18.38 2.71 15.21
C LYS A 130 19.30 1.50 15.12
N ARG A 131 20.55 1.72 14.73
CA ARG A 131 21.59 0.72 14.82
C ARG A 131 22.26 0.86 16.19
N HIS A 132 22.23 -0.22 16.98
CA HIS A 132 22.99 -0.30 18.21
C HIS A 132 24.34 -0.92 17.84
N GLU A 133 25.43 -0.17 17.97
CA GLU A 133 26.76 -0.79 17.99
C GLU A 133 26.81 -1.70 19.22
N ASN A 134 26.69 -3.01 19.00
CA ASN A 134 27.06 -3.98 20.01
C ASN A 134 28.60 -3.94 20.07
N GLY A 135 29.12 -3.18 21.04
CA GLY A 135 30.54 -3.15 21.33
C GLY A 135 31.04 -4.56 21.59
N GLY A 136 31.94 -5.01 20.70
CA GLY A 136 32.82 -6.16 20.91
C GLY A 136 34.21 -5.67 21.31
#